data_AF-A0A1F3YCQ9-F1
#
_entry.id   AF-A0A1F3YCQ9-F1
#
_cell.length_a   1.000
_cell.length_b   1.000
_cell.length_c   1.000
_cell.angle_alpha   90.00
_cell.angle_beta   90.00
_cell.angle_gamma   90.00
#
_symmetry.space_group_name_H-M   'P 1'
#
loop_
_entity.id
_entity.type
_entity.pdbx_description
1 polymer ?
#
loop_
_entity_poly.entity_id
_entity_poly.type
_entity_poly.pdbx_seq_one_letter_code
_entity_poly.pdbx_strand_id
1 'polypeptide(L)' 'MHIALKGLLIGAALAAVLIIFEYIAITREVAERSKRVAKKVEWDSNHRSRMRSMIMFGLALPIGGALGAWWVWG' A
#
# COMPACT_ATOMS: atom_id res chain seq x y z
N MET A 1 6.30 21.71 15.02
CA MET A 1 5.34 20.62 14.72
C MET A 1 5.64 19.44 15.65
N HIS A 2 4.62 18.87 16.30
CA HIS A 2 4.75 17.75 17.24
C HIS A 2 5.46 16.55 16.58
N ILE A 3 6.44 15.92 17.23
CA ILE A 3 7.25 14.81 16.69
C ILE A 3 6.37 13.64 16.23
N ALA A 4 5.36 13.29 17.04
CA ALA A 4 4.36 12.28 16.68
C ALA A 4 3.60 12.62 15.38
N LEU A 5 3.30 13.90 15.13
CA LEU A 5 2.61 14.33 13.91
C LEU A 5 3.51 14.16 12.68
N LYS A 6 4.82 14.43 12.81
CA LYS A 6 5.79 14.16 11.73
C LYS A 6 5.89 12.66 11.43
N GLY A 7 5.97 11.83 12.48
CA GLY A 7 6.00 10.37 12.33
C GLY A 7 4.75 9.80 11.65
N LEU A 8 3.57 10.31 12.02
CA LEU A 8 2.30 9.96 11.41
C LEU A 8 2.28 10.30 9.91
N LEU A 9 2.69 11.51 9.54
CA LEU A 9 2.73 11.96 8.15
C LEU A 9 3.71 11.14 7.29
N ILE A 10 4.88 10.80 7.84
CA ILE A 10 5.86 9.95 7.15
C ILE A 10 5.28 8.54 6.95
N GLY A 11 4.66 7.97 7.98
CA GLY A 11 3.99 6.66 7.88
C GLY A 11 2.85 6.66 6.85
N ALA A 12 2.06 7.74 6.78
CA ALA A 12 1.01 7.91 5.78
C ALA A 12 1.57 8.05 4.35
N ALA A 13 2.66 8.80 4.18
CA ALA A 13 3.32 8.92 2.88
C ALA A 13 3.86 7.56 2.39
N LEU A 14 4.51 6.80 3.27
CA LEU A 14 4.98 5.43 2.98
C LEU A 14 3.82 4.50 2.60
N ALA A 15 2.72 4.55 3.35
CA ALA A 15 1.53 3.76 3.05
C ALA A 15 0.96 4.06 1.66
N ALA A 16 0.81 5.34 1.33
CA ALA A 16 0.32 5.77 0.02
C ALA A 16 1.21 5.25 -1.11
N VAL A 17 2.53 5.37 -0.95
CA VAL A 17 3.51 4.88 -1.93
C VAL A 17 3.37 3.37 -2.15
N LEU A 18 3.31 2.58 -1.07
CA LEU A 18 3.18 1.12 -1.16
C LEU A 18 1.88 0.69 -1.86
N ILE A 19 0.76 1.33 -1.53
CA ILE A 19 -0.54 1.05 -2.16
C ILE A 19 -0.48 1.36 -3.67
N ILE A 20 0.15 2.47 -4.06
CA ILE A 20 0.33 2.83 -5.48
C ILE A 20 1.19 1.80 -6.20
N PHE A 21 2.30 1.37 -5.61
CA PHE A 21 3.15 0.33 -6.20
C PHE A 21 2.41 -1.00 -6.37
N GLU A 22 1.63 -1.41 -5.37
CA GLU A 22 0.82 -2.62 -5.43
C GLU A 22 -0.24 -2.53 -6.55
N TYR A 23 -0.87 -1.37 -6.71
CA TYR A 23 -1.80 -1.12 -7.80
C TYR A 23 -1.14 -1.26 -9.18
N ILE A 24 0.06 -0.70 -9.34
CA ILE A 24 0.83 -0.81 -10.57
C ILE A 24 1.26 -2.27 -10.82
N ALA A 25 1.64 -3.00 -9.78
CA ALA A 25 2.04 -4.40 -9.88
C ALA A 25 0.87 -5.28 -10.35
N ILE A 26 -0.31 -5.13 -9.73
CA ILE A 26 -1.52 -5.88 -10.11
C ILE A 26 -1.95 -5.53 -11.53
N THR A 27 -1.94 -4.25 -11.92
CA THR A 27 -2.32 -3.86 -13.29
C THR A 27 -1.36 -4.43 -14.33
N ARG A 28 -0.05 -4.50 -14.04
CA ARG A 28 0.93 -5.18 -14.89
C ARG A 28 0.67 -6.68 -14.99
N GLU A 29 0.42 -7.36 -13.87
CA GLU A 29 0.10 -8.78 -13.82
C GLU A 29 -1.14 -9.13 -14.66
N VAL A 30 -2.21 -8.33 -14.52
CA VAL A 30 -3.44 -8.45 -15.32
C VAL A 30 -3.15 -8.22 -16.82
N ALA A 31 -2.34 -7.22 -17.16
CA ALA A 31 -1.98 -6.93 -18.54
C ALA A 31 -1.12 -8.03 -19.18
N GLU A 32 -0.22 -8.67 -18.42
CA GLU A 32 0.54 -9.82 -18.90
C GLU A 32 -0.36 -11.04 -19.10
N ARG A 33 -1.28 -11.27 -18.17
CA ARG A 33 -2.24 -12.39 -18.27
C ARG A 33 -3.19 -12.22 -19.45
N SER A 34 -3.65 -11.00 -19.71
CA SER A 34 -4.53 -10.72 -20.86
C SER A 34 -3.83 -10.95 -22.19
N LYS A 35 -2.54 -10.60 -22.30
CA LYS A 35 -1.69 -10.90 -23.47
C LYS A 35 -1.54 -12.39 -23.70
N ARG A 36 -1.30 -13.18 -22.63
CA ARG A 36 -1.14 -14.64 -22.73
C ARG A 36 -2.43 -15.36 -23.15
N VAL A 37 -3.58 -14.89 -22.67
CA VAL A 37 -4.89 -15.51 -22.91
C VAL A 37 -5.57 -14.92 -24.16
N ALA A 38 -4.97 -13.91 -24.81
CA ALA A 38 -5.54 -13.16 -25.93
C ALA A 38 -6.97 -12.65 -25.69
N LYS A 39 -7.31 -12.41 -24.41
CA LYS A 39 -8.63 -11.95 -23.96
C LYS A 39 -8.46 -10.92 -22.88
N LYS A 40 -9.38 -9.94 -22.81
CA LYS A 40 -9.42 -8.98 -21.70
C LYS A 40 -9.64 -9.73 -20.38
N VAL A 41 -8.63 -9.71 -19.51
CA VAL A 41 -8.68 -10.26 -18.16
C VAL A 41 -8.92 -9.10 -17.21
N GLU A 42 -9.87 -9.26 -16.29
CA GLU A 42 -10.15 -8.30 -15.24
C GLU A 42 -9.47 -8.69 -13.93
N TRP A 43 -9.57 -7.84 -12.92
CA TRP A 43 -9.06 -8.13 -11.59
C TRP A 43 -9.81 -9.32 -10.99
N ASP A 44 -9.07 -10.37 -10.66
CA ASP A 44 -9.64 -11.54 -9.99
C ASP A 44 -9.89 -11.25 -8.49
N SER A 45 -10.48 -12.23 -7.80
CA SER A 45 -10.76 -12.15 -6.37
C SER A 45 -9.48 -12.08 -5.53
N ASN A 46 -8.39 -12.70 -5.99
CA ASN A 46 -7.10 -12.67 -5.32
C ASN A 46 -6.48 -11.27 -5.39
N HIS A 47 -6.46 -10.63 -6.57
CA HIS A 47 -6.00 -9.25 -6.75
C HIS A 47 -6.76 -8.28 -5.84
N ARG A 48 -8.08 -8.41 -5.74
CA ARG A 48 -8.90 -7.59 -4.84
C ARG A 48 -8.59 -7.86 -3.37
N SER A 49 -8.42 -9.12 -2.98
CA SER A 49 -8.03 -9.49 -1.62
C SER A 49 -6.65 -8.94 -1.26
N ARG A 50 -5.67 -9.08 -2.16
CA ARG A 50 -4.30 -8.57 -1.98
C ARG A 50 -4.28 -7.05 -1.82
N MET A 51 -5.01 -6.33 -2.67
CA MET A 51 -5.16 -4.87 -2.57
C MET A 51 -5.81 -4.47 -1.23
N ARG A 52 -6.87 -5.17 -0.82
CA ARG A 52 -7.52 -4.91 0.48
C ARG A 52 -6.55 -5.12 1.64
N SER A 53 -5.77 -6.20 1.62
CA SER A 53 -4.74 -6.45 2.63
C SER A 53 -3.66 -5.36 2.63
N MET A 54 -3.24 -4.88 1.46
CA MET A 54 -2.25 -3.80 1.35
C MET A 54 -2.80 -2.48 1.90
N ILE A 55 -4.06 -2.15 1.64
CA ILE A 55 -4.72 -0.98 2.20
C ILE A 55 -4.80 -1.09 3.73
N MET A 56 -5.22 -2.25 4.26
CA MET A 56 -5.29 -2.48 5.70
C MET A 56 -3.92 -2.37 6.38
N PHE A 57 -2.87 -2.91 5.74
CA PHE A 57 -1.49 -2.73 6.19
C PHE A 57 -1.05 -1.26 6.12
N GLY A 58 -1.40 -0.57 5.04
CA GLY A 58 -1.14 0.86 4.86
C GLY A 58 -1.76 1.73 5.96
N LEU A 59 -2.91 1.34 6.52
CA LEU A 59 -3.53 2.06 7.66
C LEU A 59 -2.76 1.85 8.98
N ALA A 60 -2.03 0.75 9.12
CA ALA A 60 -1.20 0.50 10.30
C ALA A 60 0.11 1.29 10.27
N LEU A 61 0.63 1.63 9.09
CA LEU A 61 1.91 2.36 8.94
C LEU A 61 1.93 3.77 9.55
N PRO A 62 0.89 4.63 9.41
CA PRO A 62 0.82 5.90 10.12
C PRO A 62 0.90 5.75 11.64
N ILE A 63 0.23 4.72 12.18
CA ILE A 63 0.22 4.43 13.63
C ILE A 63 1.63 3.97 14.06
N GLY A 64 2.22 3.03 13.32
CA GLY A 64 3.59 2.56 13.56
C GLY A 64 4.63 3.69 13.44
N GLY A 65 4.48 4.58 12.45
CA GLY A 65 5.35 5.74 12.25
C GLY A 65 5.23 6.77 13.38
N ALA A 66 4.02 6.99 13.91
CA ALA A 66 3.81 7.86 15.06
C ALA A 66 4.43 7.28 16.35
N LEU A 67 4.21 5.98 16.61
CA LEU A 67 4.79 5.27 17.76
C LEU A 67 6.32 5.19 17.68
N GLY A 68 6.86 4.88 16.49
CA GLY A 68 8.31 4.82 16.28
C GLY A 68 8.97 6.19 16.42
N ALA A 69 8.36 7.25 15.89
CA ALA A 69 8.87 8.61 16.08
C ALA A 69 8.84 9.03 17.55
N TRP A 70 7.81 8.64 18.30
CA TRP A 70 7.74 8.88 19.74
C TRP A 70 8.77 8.06 20.51
N TRP A 71 9.07 6.82 20.12
CA TRP A 71 10.10 6.01 20.79
C TRP A 71 11.52 6.50 20.54
N VAL A 72 11.83 6.96 19.33
CA VAL A 72 13.20 7.37 18.94
C VAL A 72 13.54 8.77 19.44
N TRP A 73 12.55 9.65 19.55
CA TRP A 73 12.74 11.08 19.82
C TRP A 73 11.90 11.63 20.99
N GLY A 74 11.14 10.77 21.68
CA GLY A 74 10.33 11.13 22.85
C GLY A 74 11.04 10.83 24.16
#